data_AF-A0A2L0A809-F1
#
_entry.id   AF-A0A2L0A809-F1
#
_cell.length_a   1.000
_cell.length_b   1.000
_cell.length_c   1.000
_cell.angle_alpha   90.00
_cell.angle_beta   90.00
_cell.angle_gamma   90.00
#
_symmetry.space_group_name_H-M   'P 1'
#
loop_
_entity.id
_entity.type
_entity.pdbx_description
1 polymer ?
#
loop_
_entity_poly.entity_id
_entity_poly.type
_entity_poly.pdbx_seq_one_letter_code
_entity_poly.pdbx_strand_id
1 'polypeptide(L)'
;MVRRSFVMIGAALLSVAMSGAASAGTQSEIGYAPGSLGVSAILSGDYSAAAAKLNSLEGTTKRDPARLINLGNAYAGMGRTYDADRAYRKALKSMPVDLLLADGSVASSHIIAKEALSRLPRTTYALR
;
A
#
# COMPACT_ATOMS: atom_id res chain seq x y z
N MET A 1 -14.20 77.21 7.18
CA MET A 1 -12.73 77.22 6.90
C MET A 1 -12.20 75.81 7.04
N VAL A 2 -11.50 75.36 6.00
CA VAL A 2 -11.15 73.97 5.67
C VAL A 2 -10.17 73.38 6.68
N ARG A 3 -10.39 72.13 7.12
CA ARG A 3 -9.32 71.30 7.68
C ARG A 3 -9.29 69.94 6.99
N ARG A 4 -8.17 69.78 6.29
CA ARG A 4 -7.68 68.61 5.55
C ARG A 4 -7.66 67.36 6.43
N SER A 5 -7.89 66.20 5.83
CA SER A 5 -7.01 65.03 5.97
C SER A 5 -7.35 63.98 4.91
N PHE A 6 -6.43 63.80 3.97
CA PHE A 6 -6.33 62.60 3.14
C PHE A 6 -5.99 61.42 4.05
N VAL A 7 -6.72 60.32 3.93
CA VAL A 7 -6.29 59.01 4.45
C VAL A 7 -6.19 58.07 3.26
N MET A 8 -4.96 57.88 2.78
CA MET A 8 -4.54 56.77 1.95
C MET A 8 -4.07 55.65 2.87
N ILE A 9 -4.82 54.55 2.97
CA ILE A 9 -4.30 53.31 3.56
C ILE A 9 -4.59 52.15 2.60
N GLY A 10 -3.57 51.90 1.78
CA GLY A 10 -2.87 50.62 1.68
C GLY A 10 -3.69 49.35 1.59
N ALA A 11 -3.74 48.79 0.38
CA ALA A 11 -4.13 47.42 0.11
C ALA A 11 -3.19 46.41 0.79
N ALA A 12 -3.78 45.39 1.42
CA ALA A 12 -3.10 44.16 1.80
C ALA A 12 -3.92 42.97 1.30
N LEU A 13 -3.60 42.49 0.10
CA LEU A 13 -4.12 41.21 -0.41
C LEU A 13 -3.33 40.09 0.24
N LEU A 14 -3.87 39.56 1.34
CA LEU A 14 -3.35 38.36 1.97
C LEU A 14 -3.67 37.16 1.07
N SER A 15 -2.68 36.70 0.32
CA SER A 15 -2.74 35.46 -0.45
C SER A 15 -2.63 34.29 0.54
N VAL A 16 -3.77 33.72 0.91
CA VAL A 16 -3.80 32.44 1.65
C VAL A 16 -3.28 31.37 0.70
N ALA A 17 -2.04 30.94 0.92
CA ALA A 17 -1.50 29.75 0.32
C ALA A 17 -2.30 28.54 0.81
N MET A 18 -3.18 28.01 -0.04
CA MET A 18 -3.79 26.70 0.16
C MET A 18 -2.67 25.67 0.21
N SER A 19 -2.35 25.20 1.42
CA SER A 19 -1.55 24.00 1.63
C SER A 19 -2.40 22.82 1.15
N GLY A 20 -2.31 22.52 -0.14
CA GLY A 20 -2.81 21.28 -0.70
C GLY A 20 -1.99 20.14 -0.14
N ALA A 21 -2.47 19.51 0.93
CA ALA A 21 -2.04 18.17 1.27
C ALA A 21 -2.39 17.29 0.06
N ALA A 22 -1.38 16.95 -0.74
CA ALA A 22 -1.51 15.99 -1.81
C ALA A 22 -2.11 14.73 -1.19
N SER A 23 -3.39 14.48 -1.48
CA SER A 23 -4.02 13.21 -1.18
C SER A 23 -3.35 12.22 -2.11
N ALA A 24 -2.22 11.64 -1.67
CA ALA A 24 -1.61 10.51 -2.32
C ALA A 24 -2.75 9.50 -2.50
N GLY A 25 -3.14 9.26 -3.75
CA GLY A 25 -4.30 8.44 -4.09
C GLY A 25 -4.12 7.07 -3.47
N THR A 26 -4.66 6.87 -2.28
CA THR A 26 -4.82 5.55 -1.68
C THR A 26 -5.78 4.84 -2.61
N GLN A 27 -5.23 4.00 -3.49
CA GLN A 27 -6.01 2.95 -4.09
C GLN A 27 -6.73 2.25 -2.94
N SER A 28 -8.06 2.33 -2.97
CA SER A 28 -8.87 2.24 -1.76
C SER A 28 -8.68 0.87 -1.12
N GLU A 29 -8.08 0.81 0.07
CA GLU A 29 -7.93 -0.41 0.86
C GLU A 29 -9.26 -0.70 1.57
N ILE A 30 -10.31 -1.00 0.79
CA ILE A 30 -11.67 -1.17 1.30
C ILE A 30 -11.70 -2.31 2.33
N GLY A 31 -12.28 -2.02 3.50
CA GLY A 31 -12.31 -2.97 4.63
C GLY A 31 -11.07 -2.93 5.52
N TYR A 32 -10.09 -2.07 5.23
CA TYR A 32 -8.87 -1.90 5.99
C TYR A 32 -8.65 -0.45 6.40
N ALA A 33 -7.84 -0.22 7.44
CA ALA A 33 -7.42 1.13 7.78
C ALA A 33 -6.57 1.71 6.63
N PRO A 34 -6.76 2.98 6.22
CA PRO A 34 -6.05 3.56 5.08
C PRO A 34 -4.53 3.37 5.14
N GLY A 35 -3.98 2.76 4.10
CA GLY A 35 -2.55 2.51 3.93
C GLY A 35 -1.99 1.39 4.83
N SER A 36 -2.81 0.71 5.61
CA SER A 36 -2.39 -0.40 6.48
C SER A 36 -1.88 -1.61 5.69
N LEU A 37 -2.32 -1.79 4.44
CA LEU A 37 -1.88 -2.87 3.57
C LEU A 37 -0.66 -2.51 2.71
N GLY A 38 -0.11 -1.31 2.87
CA GLY A 38 1.13 -0.91 2.18
C GLY A 38 1.00 -0.84 0.66
N VAL A 39 -0.22 -0.74 0.12
CA VAL A 39 -0.47 -0.79 -1.33
C VAL A 39 0.24 0.34 -2.06
N SER A 40 0.19 1.56 -1.52
CA SER A 40 0.88 2.71 -2.12
C SER A 40 2.39 2.50 -2.27
N ALA A 41 3.05 1.95 -1.24
CA ALA A 41 4.48 1.66 -1.28
C ALA A 41 4.83 0.53 -2.27
N ILE A 42 3.96 -0.47 -2.41
CA ILE A 42 4.12 -1.52 -3.44
C ILE A 42 4.02 -0.91 -4.84
N LEU A 43 3.02 -0.07 -5.08
CA LEU A 43 2.79 0.56 -6.39
C LEU A 43 3.90 1.55 -6.78
N SER A 44 4.53 2.21 -5.80
CA SER A 44 5.68 3.08 -6.04
C SER A 44 7.01 2.33 -6.16
N GLY A 45 7.02 1.01 -6.00
CA GLY A 45 8.23 0.18 -6.00
C GLY A 45 9.06 0.26 -4.71
N ASP A 46 8.58 0.96 -3.67
CA ASP A 46 9.22 0.98 -2.35
C ASP A 46 8.84 -0.28 -1.53
N TYR A 47 9.31 -1.42 -2.03
CA TYR A 47 9.04 -2.72 -1.45
C TYR A 47 9.64 -2.88 -0.04
N SER A 48 10.73 -2.16 0.26
CA SER A 48 11.36 -2.19 1.57
C SER A 48 10.46 -1.53 2.62
N ALA A 49 9.95 -0.32 2.34
CA ALA A 49 9.00 0.35 3.22
C ALA A 49 7.71 -0.45 3.39
N ALA A 50 7.19 -1.03 2.31
CA ALA A 50 6.02 -1.91 2.37
C ALA A 50 6.26 -3.10 3.32
N ALA A 51 7.38 -3.81 3.15
CA ALA A 51 7.71 -4.96 3.99
C ALA A 51 7.93 -4.56 5.46
N ALA A 52 8.60 -3.43 5.73
CA ALA A 52 8.80 -2.94 7.09
C ALA A 52 7.46 -2.64 7.79
N LYS A 53 6.56 -1.90 7.11
CA LYS A 53 5.22 -1.59 7.63
C LYS A 53 4.40 -2.84 7.87
N LEU A 54 4.37 -3.75 6.90
CA LEU A 54 3.57 -4.97 7.02
C LEU A 54 4.11 -5.85 8.16
N ASN A 55 5.42 -5.92 8.36
CA ASN A 55 6.03 -6.70 9.45
C ASN A 55 5.85 -6.10 10.84
N SER A 56 5.55 -4.81 10.98
CA SER A 56 5.25 -4.20 12.29
C SER A 56 3.83 -4.47 12.78
N LEU A 57 2.95 -5.03 11.93
CA LEU A 57 1.59 -5.39 12.29
C LEU A 57 1.57 -6.67 13.15
N GLU A 58 0.80 -6.63 14.24
CA GLU A 58 0.74 -7.68 15.25
C GLU A 58 -0.69 -8.21 15.49
N GLY A 59 -0.79 -9.28 16.29
CA GLY A 59 -2.07 -9.88 16.65
C GLY A 59 -2.76 -10.57 15.46
N THR A 60 -4.08 -10.37 15.34
CA THR A 60 -4.90 -10.98 14.27
C THR A 60 -4.50 -10.47 12.88
N THR A 61 -4.12 -9.19 12.78
CA THR A 61 -3.70 -8.58 11.50
C THR A 61 -2.46 -9.26 10.91
N LYS A 62 -1.56 -9.80 11.74
CA LYS A 62 -0.38 -10.56 11.29
C LYS A 62 -0.73 -11.80 10.46
N ARG A 63 -1.93 -12.36 10.67
CA ARG A 63 -2.46 -13.54 9.99
C ARG A 63 -3.48 -13.20 8.90
N ASP A 64 -3.77 -11.92 8.68
CA ASP A 64 -4.69 -11.49 7.64
C ASP A 64 -4.16 -11.88 6.24
N PRO A 65 -4.96 -12.58 5.41
CA PRO A 65 -4.55 -12.96 4.07
C PRO A 65 -4.16 -11.79 3.17
N ALA A 66 -4.85 -10.65 3.22
CA ALA A 66 -4.52 -9.51 2.36
C ALA A 66 -3.15 -8.93 2.69
N ARG A 67 -2.88 -8.72 4.00
CA ARG A 67 -1.54 -8.37 4.50
C ARG A 67 -0.48 -9.36 4.03
N LEU A 68 -0.74 -10.67 4.16
CA LEU A 68 0.23 -11.72 3.79
C LEU A 68 0.51 -11.73 2.28
N ILE A 69 -0.50 -11.51 1.44
CA ILE A 69 -0.34 -11.37 -0.01
C ILE A 69 0.52 -10.14 -0.33
N ASN A 70 0.20 -8.98 0.25
CA ASN A 70 0.98 -7.76 0.02
C ASN A 70 2.41 -7.86 0.54
N LEU A 71 2.62 -8.56 1.65
CA LEU A 71 3.96 -8.86 2.16
C LEU A 71 4.73 -9.76 1.20
N GLY A 72 4.05 -10.76 0.61
CA GLY A 72 4.63 -11.58 -0.45
C GLY A 72 5.03 -10.76 -1.67
N ASN A 73 4.17 -9.84 -2.12
CA ASN A 73 4.44 -8.94 -3.24
C ASN A 73 5.65 -8.04 -2.97
N ALA A 74 5.75 -7.48 -1.75
CA ALA A 74 6.91 -6.71 -1.33
C ALA A 74 8.19 -7.56 -1.33
N TYR A 75 8.14 -8.78 -0.80
CA TYR A 75 9.30 -9.69 -0.85
C TYR A 75 9.69 -10.06 -2.28
N ALA A 76 8.73 -10.33 -3.16
CA ALA A 76 8.98 -10.62 -4.56
C ALA A 76 9.65 -9.43 -5.27
N GLY A 77 9.16 -8.20 -5.03
CA GLY A 77 9.74 -6.98 -5.57
C GLY A 77 11.18 -6.70 -5.11
N MET A 78 11.55 -7.17 -3.91
CA MET A 78 12.93 -7.13 -3.40
C MET A 78 13.81 -8.30 -3.91
N GLY A 79 13.29 -9.19 -4.75
CA GLY A 79 14.00 -10.42 -5.17
C GLY A 79 14.12 -11.49 -4.09
N ARG A 80 13.42 -11.34 -2.96
CA ARG A 80 13.43 -12.29 -1.83
C ARG A 80 12.41 -13.40 -2.06
N THR A 81 12.64 -14.20 -3.10
CA THR A 81 11.68 -15.22 -3.58
C THR A 81 11.25 -16.22 -2.50
N TYR A 82 12.16 -16.67 -1.64
CA TYR A 82 11.84 -17.60 -0.56
C TYR A 82 10.89 -16.99 0.49
N ASP A 83 11.10 -15.72 0.85
CA ASP A 83 10.21 -15.03 1.79
C ASP A 83 8.84 -14.76 1.17
N ALA A 84 8.80 -14.44 -0.12
CA ALA A 84 7.57 -14.29 -0.89
C ALA A 84 6.75 -15.59 -0.89
N ASP A 85 7.37 -16.72 -1.27
CA ASP A 85 6.71 -18.04 -1.24
C ASP A 85 6.12 -18.34 0.14
N ARG A 86 6.90 -18.11 1.20
CA ARG A 86 6.43 -18.33 2.58
C ARG A 86 5.25 -17.44 2.94
N ALA A 87 5.23 -16.18 2.51
CA ALA A 87 4.13 -15.26 2.80
C ALA A 87 2.84 -15.69 2.09
N TYR A 88 2.92 -16.02 0.80
CA TYR A 88 1.75 -16.51 0.04
C TYR A 88 1.23 -17.84 0.58
N ARG A 89 2.11 -18.79 0.94
CA ARG A 89 1.69 -20.05 1.57
C ARG A 89 1.03 -19.85 2.93
N LYS A 90 1.39 -18.81 3.68
CA LYS A 90 0.67 -18.46 4.91
C LYS A 90 -0.73 -17.93 4.60
N ALA A 91 -0.91 -17.14 3.55
CA ALA A 91 -2.23 -16.69 3.10
C ALA A 91 -3.12 -17.89 2.69
N LEU A 92 -2.54 -18.91 2.05
CA LEU A 92 -3.27 -20.16 1.74
C LEU A 92 -3.67 -20.99 2.97
N LYS A 93 -3.05 -20.73 4.13
CA LYS A 93 -3.37 -21.39 5.40
C LYS A 93 -4.35 -20.58 6.26
N SER A 94 -4.65 -19.34 5.90
CA SER A 94 -5.66 -18.55 6.60
C SER A 94 -7.05 -18.85 6.04
N MET A 95 -8.09 -18.37 6.73
CA MET A 95 -9.45 -18.38 6.18
C MET A 95 -9.47 -17.58 4.87
N PRO A 96 -10.07 -18.10 3.79
CA PRO A 96 -10.22 -17.34 2.55
C PRO A 96 -11.19 -16.18 2.78
N VAL A 97 -10.90 -15.05 2.13
CA VAL A 97 -11.76 -13.86 2.12
C VAL A 97 -11.79 -13.28 0.72
N ASP A 98 -12.85 -12.59 0.34
CA ASP A 98 -12.93 -11.90 -0.93
C ASP A 98 -12.17 -10.57 -0.83
N LEU A 99 -11.29 -10.32 -1.81
CA LEU A 99 -10.47 -9.11 -1.87
C LEU A 99 -10.76 -8.36 -3.17
N LEU A 100 -10.94 -7.05 -3.05
CA LEU A 100 -10.96 -6.14 -4.18
C LEU A 100 -9.51 -5.88 -4.65
N LEU A 101 -9.25 -6.14 -5.91
CA LEU A 101 -7.96 -5.92 -6.55
C LEU A 101 -7.87 -4.51 -7.16
N ALA A 102 -6.64 -4.12 -7.53
CA ALA A 102 -6.36 -2.82 -8.11
C ALA A 102 -7.10 -2.56 -9.44
N ASP A 103 -7.40 -3.60 -10.20
CA ASP A 103 -8.16 -3.53 -11.45
C ASP A 103 -9.69 -3.51 -11.25
N GLY A 104 -10.16 -3.50 -10.00
CA GLY A 104 -11.58 -3.50 -9.64
C GLY A 104 -12.22 -4.88 -9.60
N SER A 105 -11.49 -5.94 -9.94
CA SER A 105 -11.99 -7.32 -9.80
C SER A 105 -12.03 -7.77 -8.34
N VAL A 106 -12.92 -8.71 -8.03
CA VAL A 106 -12.99 -9.36 -6.72
C VAL A 106 -12.62 -10.81 -6.87
N ALA A 107 -11.69 -11.28 -6.03
CA ALA A 107 -11.28 -12.68 -6.01
C ALA A 107 -10.97 -13.14 -4.59
N SER A 108 -11.14 -14.44 -4.34
CA SER A 108 -10.73 -15.05 -3.09
C SER A 108 -9.22 -14.89 -2.88
N SER A 109 -8.82 -14.54 -1.66
CA SER A 109 -7.43 -14.44 -1.24
C SER A 109 -6.61 -15.69 -1.55
N HIS A 110 -7.24 -16.87 -1.53
CA HIS A 110 -6.57 -18.12 -1.89
C HIS A 110 -6.26 -18.21 -3.38
N ILE A 111 -7.14 -17.72 -4.25
CA ILE A 111 -6.91 -17.68 -5.70
C ILE A 111 -5.77 -16.71 -5.99
N ILE A 112 -5.81 -15.52 -5.40
CA ILE A 112 -4.77 -14.49 -5.55
C ILE A 112 -3.41 -15.03 -5.09
N ALA A 113 -3.35 -15.69 -3.92
CA ALA A 113 -2.09 -16.25 -3.41
C ALA A 113 -1.54 -17.41 -4.28
N LYS A 114 -2.41 -18.28 -4.82
CA LYS A 114 -2.00 -19.34 -5.76
C LYS A 114 -1.42 -18.75 -7.04
N GLU A 115 -2.08 -17.72 -7.58
CA GLU A 115 -1.62 -17.04 -8.77
C GLU A 115 -0.27 -16.35 -8.53
N ALA A 116 -0.11 -15.65 -7.40
CA ALA A 116 1.15 -15.02 -7.03
C ALA A 116 2.29 -16.05 -6.90
N LEU A 117 2.04 -17.20 -6.28
CA LEU A 117 3.00 -18.31 -6.21
C LEU A 117 3.42 -18.82 -7.59
N SER A 118 2.48 -18.88 -8.54
CA SER A 118 2.76 -19.37 -9.90
C SER A 118 3.69 -18.45 -10.69
N ARG A 119 3.73 -17.16 -10.32
CA ARG A 119 4.55 -16.11 -10.96
C ARG A 119 5.94 -15.99 -10.35
N LEU A 120 6.21 -16.62 -9.20
CA LEU A 120 7.53 -16.58 -8.59
C LEU A 120 8.57 -17.28 -9.49
N PRO A 121 9.78 -16.72 -9.63
CA PRO A 121 10.84 -17.38 -10.37
C PRO A 121 11.16 -18.71 -9.70
N ARG A 122 11.14 -19.80 -10.48
CA ARG A 122 11.53 -21.12 -9.99
C ARG A 122 13.02 -21.31 -10.18
N THR A 123 13.75 -21.50 -9.09
CA THR A 123 15.12 -22.01 -9.17
C THR A 123 15.04 -23.49 -9.56
N THR A 124 15.48 -23.81 -10.77
CA THR A 124 15.66 -25.21 -11.19
C THR A 124 17.09 -25.59 -10.86
N TYR A 125 17.28 -26.54 -9.94
CA TYR A 125 18.59 -27.08 -9.63
C TYR A 125 18.89 -28.23 -10.59
N ALA A 126 20.02 -28.17 -11.28
CA ALA A 126 20.56 -29.33 -11.97
C ALA A 126 21.13 -30.30 -10.93
N LEU A 127 20.68 -31.55 -10.96
CA LEU A 127 21.28 -32.64 -10.20
C LEU A 127 22.05 -33.52 -11.18
N ARG A 128 23.29 -33.89 -10.84
CA ARG A 128 24.08 -34.91 -11.56
C ARG A 128 24.09 -36.21 -10.76
#